data_AF-A0A221NQM3-F1
#
_entry.id   AF-A0A221NQM3-F1
#
_cell.length_a   1.000
_cell.length_b   1.000
_cell.length_c   1.000
_cell.angle_alpha   90.00
_cell.angle_beta   90.00
_cell.angle_gamma   90.00
#
_symmetry.space_group_name_H-M   'P 1'
#
loop_
_entity.id
_entity.type
_entity.pdbx_description
1 polymer ?
#
loop_
_entity_poly.entity_id
_entity_poly.type
_entity_poly.pdbx_seq_one_letter_code
_entity_poly.pdbx_strand_id
1 'polypeptide(L)'
;MDPRPERTAPLHRVAIPLRALLLALVVALVPVGALAASGAQGGQAKVTKGITVTLSPSSRTVDQGQSATYTLTAASTGGFTGPVTFAVTGLPAGAAAAWSPSSVVLTSGGTAQVALTITTAPGTPAGKSNFTVKGTAGTLQSSAQAQLHVLEVKRTFDVSGTVSGLLAPGVTRSVDLLISNPNNKGIAVTNLTVAISQVVRTPAAVAANLPCTPADYTLAQYSGTYPLTVAPGSRSLSSLGVPESKLPRITMLDTSQLQDGCKGATVRLTFSGTGQAN
;
A
#
# COMPACT_ATOMS: atom_id res chain seq x y z
N MET A 1 -9.97 -16.17 66.15
CA MET A 1 -9.20 -15.02 66.65
C MET A 1 -8.64 -14.25 65.47
N ASP A 2 -9.09 -13.01 65.30
CA ASP A 2 -8.48 -11.93 64.49
C ASP A 2 -7.16 -11.49 65.20
N PRO A 3 -6.11 -11.02 64.50
CA PRO A 3 -6.08 -9.63 64.03
C PRO A 3 -5.46 -9.39 62.64
N ARG A 4 -6.05 -8.45 61.89
CA ARG A 4 -5.43 -7.65 60.80
C ARG A 4 -4.08 -7.03 61.19
N PRO A 5 -3.25 -6.72 60.17
CA PRO A 5 -2.87 -5.31 59.98
C PRO A 5 -2.93 -4.82 58.52
N GLU A 6 -3.05 -3.50 58.41
CA GLU A 6 -3.29 -2.67 57.22
C GLU A 6 -2.23 -2.77 56.11
N ARG A 7 -2.66 -2.58 54.85
CA ARG A 7 -1.78 -2.38 53.70
C ARG A 7 -2.04 -0.99 53.10
N THR A 8 -1.14 -0.07 53.40
CA THR A 8 -1.09 1.30 52.87
C THR A 8 -0.51 1.31 51.44
N ALA A 9 -1.16 2.09 50.57
CA ALA A 9 -0.69 2.39 49.21
C ALA A 9 0.11 3.70 49.20
N PRO A 10 1.14 3.84 48.34
CA PRO A 10 1.64 5.15 47.95
C PRO A 10 1.42 5.42 46.45
N LEU A 11 0.72 6.53 46.19
CA LEU A 11 0.58 7.21 44.91
C LEU A 11 1.93 7.81 44.47
N HIS A 12 2.42 7.49 43.28
CA HIS A 12 3.55 8.20 42.65
C HIS A 12 3.02 9.37 41.81
N ARG A 13 3.14 10.59 42.34
CA ARG A 13 3.05 11.85 41.57
C ARG A 13 4.47 12.25 41.16
N VAL A 14 4.70 12.40 39.86
CA VAL A 14 5.95 12.97 39.31
C VAL A 14 5.81 14.49 39.24
N ALA A 15 6.78 15.20 39.80
CA ALA A 15 6.85 16.65 39.90
C ALA A 15 7.50 17.29 38.66
N ILE A 16 7.04 18.48 38.29
CA ILE A 16 7.62 19.36 37.25
C ILE A 16 8.43 20.47 37.96
N PRO A 17 9.69 20.75 37.58
CA PRO A 17 10.47 21.81 38.21
C PRO A 17 10.26 23.19 37.58
N LEU A 18 10.20 24.18 38.46
CA LEU A 18 10.09 25.63 38.24
C LEU A 18 11.49 26.26 38.20
N ARG A 19 11.81 27.09 37.19
CA ARG A 19 12.92 28.07 37.20
C ARG A 19 12.52 29.28 36.35
N ALA A 20 12.12 30.38 36.99
CA ALA A 20 12.92 31.57 37.31
C ALA A 20 13.20 32.47 36.08
N LEU A 21 12.47 33.60 35.97
CA LEU A 21 12.76 34.69 35.04
C LEU A 21 12.99 35.98 35.85
N LEU A 22 14.14 36.62 35.62
CA LEU A 22 14.67 37.80 36.31
C LEU A 22 14.16 39.12 35.70
N LEU A 23 14.09 40.14 36.55
CA LEU A 23 13.68 41.52 36.31
C LEU A 23 14.51 42.25 35.23
N ALA A 24 13.83 43.12 34.47
CA ALA A 24 14.44 44.34 33.94
C ALA A 24 13.45 45.52 34.09
N LEU A 25 13.87 46.50 34.89
CA LEU A 25 13.21 47.76 35.21
C LEU A 25 13.63 48.82 34.18
N VAL A 26 12.68 49.48 33.52
CA VAL A 26 12.93 50.77 32.83
C VAL A 26 11.83 51.75 33.21
N VAL A 27 12.20 52.77 33.96
CA VAL A 27 11.39 53.95 34.29
C VAL A 27 11.71 55.02 33.26
N ALA A 28 10.69 55.56 32.60
CA ALA A 28 10.80 56.78 31.80
C ALA A 28 9.59 57.69 32.08
N LEU A 29 9.91 58.96 32.39
CA LEU A 29 9.04 60.02 32.86
C LEU A 29 7.91 60.38 31.87
N VAL A 30 6.73 60.66 32.40
CA VAL A 30 5.61 61.28 31.68
C VAL A 30 5.67 62.81 31.86
N PRO A 31 5.71 63.62 30.78
CA PRO A 31 5.24 65.00 30.84
C PRO A 31 3.74 65.04 30.53
N VAL A 32 2.98 65.63 31.45
CA VAL A 32 1.58 66.03 31.26
C VAL A 32 1.55 67.14 30.20
N GLY A 33 0.84 66.92 29.10
CA GLY A 33 0.72 67.89 28.01
C GLY A 33 -0.59 67.73 27.22
N ALA A 34 -1.50 68.67 27.45
CA ALA A 34 -2.62 69.14 26.62
C ALA A 34 -3.64 68.13 26.05
N LEU A 35 -4.88 68.22 26.56
CA LEU A 35 -6.08 67.88 25.78
C LEU A 35 -6.14 68.78 24.54
N ALA A 36 -5.90 68.19 23.37
CA ALA A 36 -6.33 68.76 22.09
C ALA A 36 -7.33 67.78 21.46
N ALA A 37 -8.60 68.18 21.43
CA ALA A 37 -9.61 67.52 20.63
C ALA A 37 -9.20 67.64 19.14
N SER A 38 -8.91 66.52 18.50
CA SER A 38 -8.90 66.41 17.05
C SER A 38 -9.56 65.09 16.68
N GLY A 39 -10.55 65.18 15.79
CA GLY A 39 -11.43 64.08 15.44
C GLY A 39 -10.65 62.86 14.97
N ALA A 40 -10.77 61.76 15.71
CA ALA A 40 -10.41 60.44 15.22
C ALA A 40 -11.40 60.06 14.13
N GLN A 41 -11.08 60.48 12.90
CA GLN A 41 -11.67 59.96 11.69
C GLN A 41 -11.36 58.46 11.67
N GLY A 42 -12.37 57.64 11.98
CA GLY A 42 -12.27 56.19 11.97
C GLY A 42 -11.79 55.74 10.59
N GLY A 43 -10.50 55.42 10.49
CA GLY A 43 -9.94 54.74 9.35
C GLY A 43 -10.54 53.34 9.30
N GLN A 44 -11.67 53.19 8.60
CA GLN A 44 -12.13 51.87 8.18
C GLN A 44 -10.98 51.23 7.40
N ALA A 45 -10.37 50.20 7.97
CA ALA A 45 -9.44 49.36 7.23
C ALA A 45 -10.14 48.96 5.93
N LYS A 46 -9.55 49.30 4.78
CA LYS A 46 -10.10 48.98 3.47
C LYS A 46 -10.25 47.46 3.37
N VAL A 47 -11.45 46.97 3.64
CA VAL A 47 -11.79 45.55 3.56
C VAL A 47 -11.70 45.16 2.08
N THR A 48 -10.64 44.44 1.72
CA THR A 48 -10.42 44.01 0.34
C THR A 48 -11.10 42.66 0.13
N LYS A 49 -11.96 42.58 -0.90
CA LYS A 49 -12.65 41.34 -1.29
C LYS A 49 -11.64 40.24 -1.61
N GLY A 50 -11.91 39.03 -1.14
CA GLY A 50 -11.04 37.88 -1.34
C GLY A 50 -11.78 36.56 -1.22
N ILE A 51 -11.04 35.49 -1.47
CA ILE A 51 -11.48 34.11 -1.24
C ILE A 51 -10.38 33.36 -0.50
N THR A 52 -10.75 32.38 0.32
CA THR A 52 -9.82 31.39 0.86
C THR A 52 -10.29 30.00 0.49
N VAL A 53 -9.33 29.09 0.28
CA VAL A 53 -9.58 27.70 -0.07
C VAL A 53 -8.75 26.83 0.86
N THR A 54 -9.40 25.85 1.48
CA THR A 54 -8.75 24.83 2.31
C THR A 54 -9.15 23.44 1.85
N LEU A 55 -8.30 22.45 2.10
CA LEU A 55 -8.49 21.08 1.64
C LEU A 55 -8.29 20.11 2.82
N SER A 56 -9.21 19.17 2.98
CA SER A 56 -9.17 18.17 4.06
C SER A 56 -9.57 16.78 3.56
N PRO A 57 -8.88 15.70 3.97
CA PRO A 57 -7.67 15.70 4.79
C PRO A 57 -6.45 16.23 4.02
N SER A 58 -5.37 16.56 4.72
CA SER A 58 -4.11 17.00 4.08
C SER A 58 -3.37 15.88 3.33
N SER A 59 -3.72 14.62 3.61
CA SER A 59 -3.19 13.45 2.90
C SER A 59 -4.22 12.33 2.80
N ARG A 60 -4.18 11.57 1.69
CA ARG A 60 -4.88 10.29 1.53
C ARG A 60 -3.91 9.25 1.01
N THR A 61 -4.15 8.01 1.43
CA THR A 61 -3.52 6.83 0.86
C THR A 61 -4.53 6.11 -0.04
N VAL A 62 -4.09 5.64 -1.20
CA VAL A 62 -4.93 4.95 -2.19
C VAL A 62 -4.11 3.87 -2.88
N ASP A 63 -4.72 2.72 -3.14
CA ASP A 63 -4.12 1.68 -3.98
C ASP A 63 -4.21 2.08 -5.47
N GLN A 64 -3.23 1.68 -6.28
CA GLN A 64 -3.30 1.82 -7.74
C GLN A 64 -4.64 1.28 -8.29
N GLY A 65 -5.30 2.05 -9.15
CA GLY A 65 -6.60 1.68 -9.73
C GLY A 65 -7.81 2.04 -8.86
N GLN A 66 -7.59 2.61 -7.67
CA GLN A 66 -8.66 3.06 -6.78
C GLN A 66 -8.78 4.59 -6.75
N SER A 67 -9.78 5.10 -6.02
CA SER A 67 -10.05 6.53 -5.88
C SER A 67 -9.94 7.00 -4.43
N ALA A 68 -9.54 8.26 -4.24
CA ALA A 68 -9.50 8.95 -2.96
C ALA A 68 -10.31 10.25 -3.03
N THR A 69 -11.01 10.58 -1.94
CA THR A 69 -11.84 11.78 -1.86
C THR A 69 -11.31 12.77 -0.81
N TYR A 70 -11.30 14.04 -1.20
CA TYR A 70 -10.97 15.20 -0.39
C TYR A 70 -12.18 16.15 -0.37
N THR A 71 -12.35 16.85 0.75
CA THR A 71 -13.32 17.92 0.91
C THR A 71 -12.59 19.25 0.82
N LEU A 72 -12.93 20.03 -0.18
CA LEU A 72 -12.49 21.41 -0.34
C LEU A 72 -13.53 22.35 0.28
N THR A 73 -13.06 23.31 1.07
CA THR A 73 -13.90 24.39 1.61
C THR A 73 -13.44 25.72 1.05
N ALA A 74 -14.34 26.42 0.37
CA ALA A 74 -14.13 27.79 -0.09
C ALA A 74 -14.87 28.76 0.85
N ALA A 75 -14.24 29.87 1.22
CA ALA A 75 -14.83 30.90 2.07
C ALA A 75 -14.67 32.29 1.47
N SER A 76 -15.71 33.12 1.57
CA SER A 76 -15.67 34.52 1.15
C SER A 76 -14.94 35.35 2.22
N THR A 77 -13.99 36.19 1.81
CA THR A 77 -13.41 37.23 2.66
C THR A 77 -13.74 38.62 2.12
N GLY A 78 -13.82 39.58 3.03
CA GLY A 78 -14.05 40.99 2.70
C GLY A 78 -15.32 41.29 1.91
N GLY A 79 -16.39 40.52 2.12
CA GLY A 79 -17.68 40.72 1.47
C GLY A 79 -17.72 40.32 0.00
N PHE A 80 -16.84 39.41 -0.43
CA PHE A 80 -16.89 38.82 -1.76
C PHE A 80 -18.20 38.05 -1.99
N THR A 81 -18.76 38.19 -3.18
CA THR A 81 -19.88 37.39 -3.67
C THR A 81 -19.62 37.00 -5.11
N GLY A 82 -19.93 35.77 -5.46
CA GLY A 82 -19.79 35.30 -6.84
C GLY A 82 -19.31 33.85 -6.97
N PRO A 83 -19.18 33.37 -8.21
CA PRO A 83 -18.77 32.01 -8.50
C PRO A 83 -17.28 31.79 -8.25
N VAL A 84 -16.94 30.59 -7.79
CA VAL A 84 -15.59 30.07 -7.64
C VAL A 84 -15.47 28.77 -8.42
N THR A 85 -14.49 28.68 -9.31
CA THR A 85 -14.14 27.48 -10.07
C THR A 85 -12.84 26.88 -9.57
N PHE A 86 -12.70 25.55 -9.69
CA PHE A 86 -11.56 24.82 -9.13
C PHE A 86 -10.72 24.14 -10.20
N ALA A 87 -9.40 24.16 -10.01
CA ALA A 87 -8.45 23.43 -10.82
C ALA A 87 -7.44 22.72 -9.92
N VAL A 88 -6.90 21.59 -10.38
CA VAL A 88 -5.85 20.84 -9.69
C VAL A 88 -4.66 20.61 -10.60
N THR A 89 -3.47 20.65 -10.02
CA THR A 89 -2.19 20.45 -10.71
C THR A 89 -1.25 19.62 -9.81
N GLY A 90 -0.27 18.93 -10.41
CA GLY A 90 0.70 18.12 -9.66
C GLY A 90 0.21 16.72 -9.28
N LEU A 91 -0.84 16.21 -9.93
CA LEU A 91 -1.25 14.82 -9.79
C LEU A 91 -0.23 13.88 -10.46
N PRO A 92 -0.05 12.63 -9.95
CA PRO A 92 0.81 11.65 -10.60
C PRO A 92 0.27 11.28 -11.99
N ALA A 93 1.16 10.85 -12.89
CA ALA A 93 0.79 10.41 -14.23
C ALA A 93 -0.22 9.24 -14.14
N GLY A 94 -1.32 9.33 -14.88
CA GLY A 94 -2.40 8.34 -14.85
C GLY A 94 -3.46 8.57 -13.75
N ALA A 95 -3.35 9.64 -12.96
CA ALA A 95 -4.41 10.08 -12.07
C ALA A 95 -5.28 11.19 -12.70
N ALA A 96 -6.59 11.14 -12.45
CA ALA A 96 -7.57 12.12 -12.91
C ALA A 96 -8.36 12.68 -11.73
N ALA A 97 -8.82 13.93 -11.84
CA ALA A 97 -9.63 14.59 -10.83
C ALA A 97 -11.04 14.90 -11.34
N ALA A 98 -12.02 14.69 -10.47
CA ALA A 98 -13.41 15.03 -10.68
C ALA A 98 -13.93 15.88 -9.50
N TRP A 99 -14.81 16.82 -9.81
CA TRP A 99 -15.37 17.76 -8.85
C TRP A 99 -16.88 17.60 -8.75
N SER A 100 -17.42 17.61 -7.54
CA SER A 100 -18.86 17.60 -7.30
C SER A 100 -19.21 18.53 -6.14
N PRO A 101 -19.79 19.73 -6.40
CA PRO A 101 -20.03 20.35 -7.71
C PRO A 101 -18.75 20.90 -8.37
N SER A 102 -18.77 21.20 -9.69
CA SER A 102 -17.62 21.77 -10.41
C SER A 102 -17.34 23.25 -10.11
N SER A 103 -18.33 23.96 -9.57
CA SER A 103 -18.23 25.34 -9.12
C SER A 103 -19.19 25.59 -7.96
N VAL A 104 -18.88 26.59 -7.14
CA VAL A 104 -19.76 27.05 -6.06
C VAL A 104 -19.95 28.55 -6.13
N VAL A 105 -21.07 29.05 -5.63
CA VAL A 105 -21.32 30.48 -5.49
C VAL A 105 -21.18 30.84 -4.02
N LEU A 106 -20.27 31.75 -3.71
CA LEU A 106 -20.10 32.28 -2.36
C LEU A 106 -21.02 33.47 -2.12
N THR A 107 -21.64 33.49 -0.95
CA THR A 107 -22.32 34.66 -0.39
C THR A 107 -21.36 35.41 0.53
N SER A 108 -21.69 36.67 0.85
CA SER A 108 -20.83 37.52 1.68
C SER A 108 -20.62 36.91 3.06
N GLY A 109 -19.37 36.57 3.37
CA GLY A 109 -18.99 35.89 4.62
C GLY A 109 -19.40 34.41 4.69
N GLY A 110 -19.97 33.88 3.61
CA GLY A 110 -20.40 32.49 3.51
C GLY A 110 -19.26 31.52 3.17
N THR A 111 -19.55 30.24 3.34
CA THR A 111 -18.67 29.12 2.98
C THR A 111 -19.42 28.13 2.08
N ALA A 112 -18.66 27.41 1.26
CA ALA A 112 -19.18 26.34 0.43
C ALA A 112 -18.21 25.15 0.42
N GLN A 113 -18.76 23.94 0.36
CA GLN A 113 -17.99 22.71 0.31
C GLN A 113 -18.10 22.03 -1.06
N VAL A 114 -17.01 21.42 -1.47
CA VAL A 114 -16.89 20.69 -2.74
C VAL A 114 -16.14 19.38 -2.50
N ALA A 115 -16.64 18.29 -3.08
CA ALA A 115 -15.91 17.03 -3.11
C ALA A 115 -14.94 17.01 -4.31
N LEU A 116 -13.67 16.73 -4.03
CA LEU A 116 -12.64 16.40 -5.01
C LEU A 116 -12.38 14.89 -4.95
N THR A 117 -12.69 14.18 -6.02
CA THR A 117 -12.34 12.76 -6.17
C THR A 117 -11.16 12.64 -7.12
N ILE A 118 -10.08 12.01 -6.65
CA ILE A 118 -8.91 11.66 -7.46
C ILE A 118 -8.95 10.17 -7.73
N THR A 119 -9.00 9.78 -9.00
CA THR A 119 -8.99 8.38 -9.45
C THR A 119 -7.63 8.05 -10.05
N THR A 120 -7.02 6.96 -9.59
CA THR A 120 -5.73 6.48 -10.12
C THR A 120 -5.96 5.35 -11.14
N ALA A 121 -5.14 5.30 -12.19
CA ALA A 121 -5.06 4.14 -13.08
C ALA A 121 -4.19 3.03 -12.47
N PRO A 122 -4.33 1.75 -12.88
CA PRO A 122 -3.47 0.65 -12.43
C PRO A 122 -1.96 0.86 -12.67
N GLY A 123 -1.59 1.67 -13.68
CA GLY A 123 -0.20 2.03 -14.00
C GLY A 123 0.28 3.34 -13.35
N THR A 124 -0.51 3.95 -12.46
CA THR A 124 -0.11 5.18 -11.77
C THR A 124 1.13 4.90 -10.92
N PRO A 125 2.23 5.67 -11.02
CA PRO A 125 3.42 5.42 -10.21
C PRO A 125 3.11 5.41 -8.71
N ALA A 126 3.60 4.39 -8.01
CA ALA A 126 3.49 4.33 -6.55
C ALA A 126 4.41 5.37 -5.89
N GLY A 127 3.99 5.90 -4.75
CA GLY A 127 4.72 6.92 -4.00
C GLY A 127 3.86 8.11 -3.59
N LYS A 128 4.49 9.07 -2.93
CA LYS A 128 3.84 10.29 -2.44
C LYS A 128 3.94 11.38 -3.50
N SER A 129 2.80 11.97 -3.86
CA SER A 129 2.70 13.11 -4.77
C SER A 129 2.01 14.27 -4.08
N ASN A 130 2.65 15.44 -4.06
CA ASN A 130 2.02 16.67 -3.58
C ASN A 130 1.30 17.34 -4.75
N PHE A 131 0.02 17.65 -4.57
CA PHE A 131 -0.78 18.35 -5.57
C PHE A 131 -1.30 19.67 -5.00
N THR A 132 -1.53 20.63 -5.90
CA THR A 132 -2.04 21.95 -5.57
C THR A 132 -3.42 22.13 -6.19
N VAL A 133 -4.37 22.50 -5.34
CA VAL A 133 -5.71 22.93 -5.76
C VAL A 133 -5.77 24.44 -5.75
N LYS A 134 -6.33 25.01 -6.81
CA LYS A 134 -6.52 26.45 -7.00
C LYS A 134 -8.01 26.75 -7.16
N GLY A 135 -8.54 27.62 -6.30
CA GLY A 135 -9.83 28.27 -6.50
C GLY A 135 -9.64 29.61 -7.19
N THR A 136 -10.48 29.90 -8.19
CA THR A 136 -10.44 31.15 -8.97
C THR A 136 -11.82 31.81 -8.97
N ALA A 137 -11.85 33.11 -8.70
CA ALA A 137 -13.04 33.94 -8.71
C ALA A 137 -12.73 35.29 -9.39
N GLY A 138 -12.95 35.37 -10.71
CA GLY A 138 -12.47 36.50 -11.52
C GLY A 138 -10.95 36.60 -11.47
N THR A 139 -10.42 37.72 -10.94
CA THR A 139 -8.98 37.93 -10.73
C THR A 139 -8.47 37.40 -9.39
N LEU A 140 -9.36 37.02 -8.46
CA LEU A 140 -9.00 36.52 -7.14
C LEU A 140 -8.64 35.04 -7.21
N GLN A 141 -7.58 34.64 -6.51
CA GLN A 141 -7.08 33.27 -6.49
C GLN A 141 -6.65 32.90 -5.08
N SER A 142 -6.92 31.65 -4.70
CA SER A 142 -6.41 31.04 -3.46
C SER A 142 -6.04 29.59 -3.75
N SER A 143 -5.01 29.09 -3.08
CA SER A 143 -4.54 27.72 -3.27
C SER A 143 -4.46 26.95 -1.96
N ALA A 144 -4.71 25.65 -2.03
CA ALA A 144 -4.47 24.68 -0.98
C ALA A 144 -3.62 23.52 -1.51
N GLN A 145 -2.78 22.93 -0.68
CA GLN A 145 -1.99 21.75 -1.02
C GLN A 145 -2.46 20.55 -0.22
N ALA A 146 -2.37 19.38 -0.84
CA ALA A 146 -2.49 18.09 -0.16
C ALA A 146 -1.58 17.05 -0.82
N GLN A 147 -1.46 15.91 -0.17
CA GLN A 147 -0.68 14.79 -0.63
C GLN A 147 -1.58 13.61 -0.99
N LEU A 148 -1.26 12.95 -2.10
CA LEU A 148 -1.77 11.63 -2.43
C LEU A 148 -0.64 10.62 -2.30
N HIS A 149 -0.83 9.58 -1.50
CA HIS A 149 0.09 8.46 -1.38
C HIS A 149 -0.48 7.25 -2.13
N VAL A 150 0.09 6.97 -3.29
CA VAL A 150 -0.30 5.82 -4.12
C VAL A 150 0.48 4.60 -3.65
N LEU A 151 -0.22 3.57 -3.21
CA LEU A 151 0.38 2.28 -2.87
C LEU A 151 0.44 1.40 -4.12
N GLU A 152 1.57 0.73 -4.28
CA GLU A 152 1.71 -0.32 -5.27
C GLU A 152 0.86 -1.51 -4.87
N VAL A 153 0.00 -1.96 -5.78
CA VAL A 153 -0.74 -3.22 -5.57
C VAL A 153 0.15 -4.35 -6.06
N LYS A 154 0.95 -4.91 -5.14
CA LYS A 154 1.73 -6.13 -5.42
C LYS A 154 0.77 -7.31 -5.54
N ARG A 155 0.49 -7.70 -6.78
CA ARG A 155 -0.29 -8.91 -7.07
C ARG A 155 0.61 -10.12 -6.91
N THR A 156 0.26 -11.00 -5.98
CA THR A 156 0.92 -12.28 -5.78
C THR A 156 0.03 -13.41 -6.26
N PHE A 157 0.64 -14.54 -6.57
CA PHE A 157 -0.02 -15.82 -6.80
C PHE A 157 0.83 -16.91 -6.14
N ASP A 158 0.19 -18.03 -5.81
CA ASP A 158 0.88 -19.16 -5.21
C ASP A 158 1.05 -20.28 -6.23
N VAL A 159 2.15 -21.01 -6.11
CA VAL A 159 2.43 -22.21 -6.91
C VAL A 159 2.65 -23.35 -5.94
N SER A 160 1.89 -24.42 -6.13
CA SER A 160 2.05 -25.67 -5.42
C SER A 160 2.03 -26.82 -6.42
N GLY A 161 2.30 -28.04 -5.96
CA GLY A 161 2.24 -29.20 -6.82
C GLY A 161 2.39 -30.49 -6.04
N THR A 162 1.94 -31.57 -6.65
CA THR A 162 2.10 -32.93 -6.13
C THR A 162 2.74 -33.80 -7.20
N VAL A 163 3.57 -34.75 -6.75
CA VAL A 163 4.14 -35.77 -7.63
C VAL A 163 3.11 -36.89 -7.76
N SER A 164 2.76 -37.28 -8.99
CA SER A 164 1.79 -38.34 -9.23
C SER A 164 2.45 -39.71 -9.15
N GLY A 165 2.26 -40.43 -8.04
CA GLY A 165 2.72 -41.81 -7.84
C GLY A 165 4.10 -41.94 -7.16
N LEU A 166 4.53 -43.19 -6.95
CA LEU A 166 5.80 -43.49 -6.29
C LEU A 166 6.98 -43.31 -7.25
N LEU A 167 8.10 -42.80 -6.71
CA LEU A 167 9.40 -42.76 -7.38
C LEU A 167 10.15 -44.08 -7.12
N ALA A 168 10.82 -44.57 -8.15
CA ALA A 168 11.69 -45.75 -8.13
C ALA A 168 12.83 -45.55 -9.13
N PRO A 169 13.97 -46.25 -8.99
CA PRO A 169 15.09 -46.14 -9.92
C PRO A 169 14.64 -46.24 -11.39
N GLY A 170 15.05 -45.28 -12.22
CA GLY A 170 14.70 -45.19 -13.64
C GLY A 170 13.27 -44.71 -13.95
N VAL A 171 12.42 -44.51 -12.93
CA VAL A 171 11.03 -44.07 -13.12
C VAL A 171 10.92 -42.55 -13.09
N THR A 172 10.30 -42.01 -14.14
CA THR A 172 9.91 -40.60 -14.23
C THR A 172 8.46 -40.41 -13.81
N ARG A 173 8.19 -39.40 -12.99
CA ARG A 173 6.85 -38.95 -12.62
C ARG A 173 6.63 -37.48 -12.98
N SER A 174 5.43 -37.16 -13.45
CA SER A 174 4.98 -35.80 -13.66
C SER A 174 4.68 -35.10 -12.33
N VAL A 175 4.90 -33.79 -12.31
CA VAL A 175 4.49 -32.90 -11.24
C VAL A 175 3.47 -31.93 -11.82
N ASP A 176 2.19 -32.15 -11.51
CA ASP A 176 1.15 -31.22 -11.94
C ASP A 176 1.12 -30.04 -10.97
N LEU A 177 1.45 -28.85 -11.49
CA LEU A 177 1.50 -27.64 -10.68
C LEU A 177 0.10 -27.03 -10.59
N LEU A 178 -0.30 -26.68 -9.37
CA LEU A 178 -1.48 -25.90 -9.07
C LEU A 178 -1.07 -24.44 -8.89
N ILE A 179 -1.61 -23.57 -9.74
CA ILE A 179 -1.43 -22.12 -9.65
C ILE A 179 -2.67 -21.55 -8.99
N SER A 180 -2.51 -20.87 -7.85
CA SER A 180 -3.58 -20.20 -7.12
C SER A 180 -3.51 -18.70 -7.36
N ASN A 181 -4.48 -18.16 -8.10
CA ASN A 181 -4.60 -16.74 -8.36
C ASN A 181 -5.65 -16.12 -7.41
N PRO A 182 -5.24 -15.45 -6.32
CA PRO A 182 -6.17 -14.77 -5.41
C PRO A 182 -6.72 -13.45 -5.98
N ASN A 183 -6.21 -12.99 -7.13
CA ASN A 183 -6.60 -11.71 -7.71
C ASN A 183 -7.95 -11.82 -8.43
N ASN A 184 -8.66 -10.69 -8.53
CA ASN A 184 -9.96 -10.59 -9.21
C ASN A 184 -9.86 -10.49 -10.75
N LYS A 185 -8.65 -10.56 -11.30
CA LYS A 185 -8.34 -10.55 -12.73
C LYS A 185 -7.42 -11.70 -13.07
N GLY A 186 -7.38 -12.06 -14.35
CA GLY A 186 -6.43 -13.05 -14.84
C GLY A 186 -4.98 -12.59 -14.64
N ILE A 187 -4.08 -13.54 -14.47
CA ILE A 187 -2.63 -13.31 -14.45
C ILE A 187 -2.00 -14.00 -15.65
N ALA A 188 -0.96 -13.40 -16.23
CA ALA A 188 -0.07 -14.02 -17.20
C ALA A 188 1.17 -14.51 -16.47
N VAL A 189 1.25 -15.82 -16.21
CA VAL A 189 2.45 -16.44 -15.62
C VAL A 189 3.50 -16.55 -16.72
N THR A 190 4.69 -16.01 -16.49
CA THR A 190 5.80 -15.92 -17.45
C THR A 190 6.94 -16.88 -17.13
N ASN A 191 7.01 -17.40 -15.92
CA ASN A 191 7.94 -18.44 -15.53
C ASN A 191 7.39 -19.28 -14.37
N LEU A 192 7.72 -20.56 -14.36
CA LEU A 192 7.49 -21.50 -13.28
C LEU A 192 8.79 -22.26 -13.05
N THR A 193 9.17 -22.41 -11.79
CA THR A 193 10.35 -23.16 -11.38
C THR A 193 9.97 -24.11 -10.26
N VAL A 194 10.39 -25.36 -10.39
CA VAL A 194 10.33 -26.41 -9.38
C VAL A 194 11.76 -26.73 -8.97
N ALA A 195 12.02 -26.92 -7.68
CA ALA A 195 13.32 -27.36 -7.20
C ALA A 195 13.16 -28.42 -6.11
N ILE A 196 14.14 -29.32 -6.00
CA ILE A 196 14.22 -30.26 -4.88
C ILE A 196 14.85 -29.50 -3.72
N SER A 197 14.08 -29.27 -2.66
CA SER A 197 14.60 -28.60 -1.47
C SER A 197 15.25 -29.57 -0.50
N GLN A 198 14.68 -30.78 -0.36
CA GLN A 198 15.18 -31.79 0.55
C GLN A 198 14.72 -33.18 0.15
N VAL A 199 15.55 -34.18 0.43
CA VAL A 199 15.16 -35.60 0.42
C VAL A 199 15.20 -36.10 1.86
N VAL A 200 14.05 -36.56 2.36
CA VAL A 200 13.92 -37.11 3.72
C VAL A 200 13.96 -38.63 3.64
N ARG A 201 15.03 -39.22 4.15
CA ARG A 201 15.21 -40.68 4.26
C ARG A 201 14.24 -41.28 5.28
N THR A 202 13.88 -42.55 5.06
CA THR A 202 13.13 -43.32 6.07
C THR A 202 14.03 -43.68 7.26
N PRO A 203 13.48 -43.93 8.46
CA PRO A 203 14.28 -44.35 9.62
C PRO A 203 15.12 -45.61 9.35
N ALA A 204 14.59 -46.57 8.57
CA ALA A 204 15.30 -47.79 8.19
C ALA A 204 16.52 -47.50 7.30
N ALA A 205 16.36 -46.61 6.31
CA ALA A 205 17.48 -46.18 5.47
C ALA A 205 18.57 -45.44 6.24
N VAL A 206 18.18 -44.64 7.25
CA VAL A 206 19.13 -43.97 8.15
C VAL A 206 19.88 -45.00 9.01
N ALA A 207 19.17 -45.97 9.60
CA ALA A 207 19.77 -47.02 10.43
C ALA A 207 20.75 -47.92 9.66
N ALA A 208 20.45 -48.20 8.38
CA ALA A 208 21.31 -48.98 7.50
C ALA A 208 22.38 -48.15 6.77
N ASN A 209 22.49 -46.85 7.08
CA ASN A 209 23.40 -45.89 6.43
C ASN A 209 23.31 -45.90 4.89
N LEU A 210 22.11 -46.08 4.34
CA LEU A 210 21.90 -46.11 2.90
C LEU A 210 21.86 -44.68 2.32
N PRO A 211 22.59 -44.41 1.21
CA PRO A 211 22.58 -43.10 0.57
C PRO A 211 21.21 -42.85 -0.09
N CYS A 212 20.71 -41.63 0.07
CA CYS A 212 19.60 -41.09 -0.72
C CYS A 212 19.65 -39.56 -0.60
N THR A 213 20.09 -38.91 -1.67
CA THR A 213 20.41 -37.49 -1.71
C THR A 213 19.69 -36.82 -2.87
N PRO A 214 19.62 -35.48 -2.91
CA PRO A 214 19.08 -34.78 -4.08
C PRO A 214 19.79 -35.12 -5.40
N ALA A 215 21.05 -35.57 -5.36
CA ALA A 215 21.80 -35.96 -6.56
C ALA A 215 21.27 -37.24 -7.23
N ASP A 216 20.50 -38.05 -6.51
CA ASP A 216 19.85 -39.26 -7.04
C ASP A 216 18.61 -38.93 -7.88
N TYR A 217 18.27 -37.65 -8.02
CA TYR A 217 17.10 -37.18 -8.73
C TYR A 217 17.48 -36.13 -9.77
N THR A 218 16.75 -36.14 -10.88
CA THR A 218 16.79 -35.07 -11.88
C THR A 218 15.40 -34.46 -12.01
N LEU A 219 15.36 -33.16 -12.28
CA LEU A 219 14.11 -32.40 -12.36
C LEU A 219 14.07 -31.60 -13.66
N ALA A 220 13.24 -32.04 -14.59
CA ALA A 220 12.92 -31.30 -15.79
C ALA A 220 11.84 -30.25 -15.47
N GLN A 221 12.10 -29.01 -15.85
CA GLN A 221 11.17 -27.90 -15.65
C GLN A 221 10.01 -27.96 -16.66
N TYR A 222 9.00 -27.12 -16.43
CA TYR A 222 7.95 -26.88 -17.40
C TYR A 222 8.54 -26.46 -18.75
N SER A 223 8.07 -27.07 -19.85
CA SER A 223 8.61 -26.87 -21.20
C SER A 223 7.55 -26.45 -22.23
N GLY A 224 6.38 -26.03 -21.76
CA GLY A 224 5.34 -25.47 -22.61
C GLY A 224 5.54 -23.98 -22.90
N THR A 225 4.54 -23.37 -23.51
CA THR A 225 4.59 -21.97 -23.94
C THR A 225 4.13 -21.02 -22.84
N TYR A 226 4.86 -19.93 -22.69
CA TYR A 226 4.45 -18.77 -21.89
C TYR A 226 3.89 -17.66 -22.80
N PRO A 227 3.07 -16.73 -22.26
CA PRO A 227 2.53 -16.72 -20.90
C PRO A 227 1.38 -17.71 -20.70
N LEU A 228 1.25 -18.26 -19.50
CA LEU A 228 0.08 -19.04 -19.07
C LEU A 228 -0.96 -18.10 -18.46
N THR A 229 -2.12 -18.00 -19.09
CA THR A 229 -3.22 -17.18 -18.58
C THR A 229 -4.02 -17.95 -17.53
N VAL A 230 -4.00 -17.46 -16.29
CA VAL A 230 -4.71 -18.08 -15.16
C VAL A 230 -5.80 -17.13 -14.67
N ALA A 231 -7.05 -17.54 -14.82
CA ALA A 231 -8.21 -16.82 -14.29
C ALA A 231 -8.22 -16.78 -12.74
N PRO A 232 -9.02 -15.91 -12.10
CA PRO A 232 -9.20 -15.94 -10.65
C PRO A 232 -9.54 -17.33 -10.11
N GLY A 233 -8.92 -17.71 -8.99
CA GLY A 233 -9.01 -19.03 -8.37
C GLY A 233 -7.81 -19.94 -8.70
N SER A 234 -7.95 -21.22 -8.36
CA SER A 234 -6.87 -22.20 -8.53
C SER A 234 -7.07 -23.05 -9.79
N ARG A 235 -6.00 -23.24 -10.56
CA ARG A 235 -5.99 -24.09 -11.77
C ARG A 235 -4.69 -24.90 -11.83
N SER A 236 -4.82 -26.19 -12.13
CA SER A 236 -3.66 -27.03 -12.44
C SER A 236 -3.20 -26.78 -13.88
N LEU A 237 -1.94 -27.07 -14.19
CA LEU A 237 -1.45 -27.00 -15.56
C LEU A 237 -2.25 -27.91 -16.49
N SER A 238 -2.60 -29.12 -16.04
CA SER A 238 -3.48 -30.02 -16.78
C SER A 238 -4.85 -29.39 -17.10
N SER A 239 -5.48 -28.71 -16.14
CA SER A 239 -6.78 -28.03 -16.33
C SER A 239 -6.69 -26.79 -17.24
N LEU A 240 -5.50 -26.22 -17.39
CA LEU A 240 -5.21 -25.15 -18.34
C LEU A 240 -4.95 -25.68 -19.77
N GLY A 241 -5.10 -26.99 -19.99
CA GLY A 241 -4.89 -27.62 -21.29
C GLY A 241 -3.42 -27.92 -21.60
N VAL A 242 -2.51 -27.85 -20.62
CA VAL A 242 -1.12 -28.23 -20.82
C VAL A 242 -1.03 -29.76 -20.96
N PRO A 243 -0.44 -30.28 -22.05
CA PRO A 243 -0.25 -31.72 -22.20
C PRO A 243 0.79 -32.26 -21.22
N GLU A 244 0.61 -33.51 -20.76
CA GLU A 244 1.45 -34.15 -19.75
C GLU A 244 2.94 -34.17 -20.13
N SER A 245 3.26 -34.23 -21.43
CA SER A 245 4.64 -34.17 -21.95
C SER A 245 5.36 -32.86 -21.66
N LYS A 246 4.63 -31.78 -21.36
CA LYS A 246 5.15 -30.44 -21.10
C LYS A 246 5.17 -30.07 -19.61
N LEU A 247 4.53 -30.89 -18.77
CA LEU A 247 4.57 -30.72 -17.31
C LEU A 247 6.00 -30.93 -16.79
N PRO A 248 6.35 -30.29 -15.66
CA PRO A 248 7.57 -30.63 -14.94
C PRO A 248 7.61 -32.13 -14.60
N ARG A 249 8.81 -32.70 -14.63
CA ARG A 249 9.00 -34.14 -14.39
C ARG A 249 10.18 -34.36 -13.46
N ILE A 250 9.97 -35.19 -12.46
CA ILE A 250 11.02 -35.67 -11.57
C ILE A 250 11.36 -37.12 -11.96
N THR A 251 12.65 -37.40 -12.11
CA THR A 251 13.15 -38.74 -12.42
C THR A 251 14.12 -39.15 -11.34
N MET A 252 13.90 -40.32 -10.75
CA MET A 252 14.91 -40.95 -9.91
C MET A 252 15.91 -41.64 -10.83
N LEU A 253 17.19 -41.26 -10.73
CA LEU A 253 18.25 -41.82 -11.56
C LEU A 253 18.40 -43.31 -11.28
N ASP A 254 18.64 -44.10 -12.32
CA ASP A 254 19.02 -45.51 -12.19
C ASP A 254 20.55 -45.57 -12.13
N THR A 255 21.09 -45.87 -10.95
CA THR A 255 22.55 -45.88 -10.73
C THR A 255 23.02 -47.26 -10.29
N SER A 256 24.30 -47.55 -10.45
CA SER A 256 24.91 -48.80 -9.98
C SER A 256 25.05 -48.88 -8.45
N GLN A 257 24.67 -47.84 -7.71
CA GLN A 257 24.69 -47.81 -6.25
C GLN A 257 23.38 -48.37 -5.68
N LEU A 258 23.43 -48.89 -4.45
CA LEU A 258 22.23 -49.40 -3.78
C LEU A 258 21.28 -48.26 -3.42
N GLN A 259 20.22 -48.08 -4.21
CA GLN A 259 19.23 -47.02 -4.04
C GLN A 259 18.02 -47.43 -3.18
N ASP A 260 18.08 -48.60 -2.52
CA ASP A 260 17.04 -49.06 -1.59
C ASP A 260 16.83 -48.09 -0.43
N GLY A 261 17.83 -47.26 -0.10
CA GLY A 261 17.71 -46.16 0.86
C GLY A 261 16.68 -45.09 0.49
N CYS A 262 16.33 -44.98 -0.79
CA CYS A 262 15.29 -44.07 -1.28
C CYS A 262 13.88 -44.68 -1.25
N LYS A 263 13.74 -45.98 -0.95
CA LYS A 263 12.43 -46.61 -0.87
C LYS A 263 11.61 -46.00 0.27
N GLY A 264 10.50 -45.35 -0.09
CA GLY A 264 9.64 -44.64 0.85
C GLY A 264 10.23 -43.31 1.36
N ALA A 265 11.33 -42.82 0.76
CA ALA A 265 11.82 -41.49 1.06
C ALA A 265 10.85 -40.41 0.56
N THR A 266 10.76 -39.31 1.29
CA THR A 266 9.90 -38.17 0.93
C THR A 266 10.76 -37.11 0.25
N VAL A 267 10.48 -36.83 -1.02
CA VAL A 267 11.09 -35.70 -1.74
C VAL A 267 10.26 -34.45 -1.51
N ARG A 268 10.86 -33.44 -0.89
CA ARG A 268 10.24 -32.12 -0.73
C ARG A 268 10.62 -31.23 -1.90
N LEU A 269 9.61 -30.64 -2.50
CA LEU A 269 9.76 -29.71 -3.60
C LEU A 269 9.44 -28.29 -3.13
N THR A 270 10.17 -27.33 -3.67
CA THR A 270 9.81 -25.91 -3.63
C THR A 270 9.37 -25.48 -5.01
N PHE A 271 8.38 -24.58 -5.01
CA PHE A 271 7.76 -24.08 -6.22
C PHE A 271 7.84 -22.56 -6.19
N SER A 272 8.08 -21.98 -7.36
CA SER A 272 8.06 -20.53 -7.53
C SER A 272 7.60 -20.19 -8.94
N GLY A 273 7.14 -18.97 -9.12
CA GLY A 273 6.78 -18.47 -10.44
C GLY A 273 6.89 -16.96 -10.50
N THR A 274 6.99 -16.45 -11.71
CA THR A 274 6.84 -15.01 -11.99
C THR A 274 5.73 -14.82 -13.00
N GLY A 275 5.10 -13.66 -12.95
CA GLY A 275 3.99 -13.32 -13.82
C GLY A 275 3.65 -11.85 -13.77
N GLN A 276 2.76 -11.44 -14.67
CA GLN A 276 2.25 -10.09 -14.79
C GLN A 276 0.73 -10.09 -14.68
N ALA A 277 0.17 -8.96 -14.29
CA ALA A 277 -1.27 -8.76 -14.34
C ALA A 277 -1.72 -8.63 -15.79
N ASN A 278 -2.83 -9.29 -16.15
CA ASN A 278 -3.51 -9.06 -17.43
C ASN A 278 -4.50 -7.91 -17.35
#